data_AF-A0A661VVS8-F1
#
_entry.id   AF-A0A661VVS8-F1
#
_cell.length_a   1.000
_cell.length_b   1.000
_cell.length_c   1.000
_cell.angle_alpha   90.00
_cell.angle_beta   90.00
_cell.angle_gamma   90.00
#
_symmetry.space_group_name_H-M   'P 1'
#
loop_
_entity.id
_entity.type
_entity.pdbx_description
1 polymer ?
#
loop_
_entity_poly.entity_id
_entity_poly.type
_entity_poly.pdbx_seq_one_letter_code
_entity_poly.pdbx_strand_id
1 'polypeptide(L)'
;MSDLLDTFQQRHQEKLDQLKRGEADEAFLDGIHTLIADLRQAGAVVADPAERGQLRALMHFWGNIVYDRTGVYPDTTLQPP
;
A
#
# COMPACT_ATOMS: atom_id res chain seq x y z
N MET A 1 4.41 -9.89 -14.47
CA MET A 1 4.28 -8.80 -13.48
C MET A 1 4.79 -7.55 -14.16
N SER A 2 4.07 -6.44 -14.11
CA SER A 2 4.55 -5.16 -14.62
C SER A 2 5.64 -4.56 -13.73
N ASP A 3 6.56 -3.77 -14.31
CA ASP A 3 7.63 -3.06 -13.57
C ASP A 3 7.07 -2.17 -12.45
N LEU A 4 5.87 -1.63 -12.67
CA LEU A 4 5.12 -0.84 -11.68
C LEU A 4 4.77 -1.68 -10.45
N LEU A 5 4.26 -2.88 -10.67
CA LEU A 5 3.88 -3.79 -9.59
C LEU A 5 5.12 -4.32 -8.85
N ASP A 6 6.21 -4.59 -9.55
CA ASP A 6 7.49 -4.96 -8.93
C ASP A 6 8.01 -3.83 -8.01
N THR A 7 7.88 -2.57 -8.44
CA THR A 7 8.23 -1.40 -7.63
C THR A 7 7.39 -1.34 -6.34
N PHE A 8 6.08 -1.62 -6.42
CA PHE A 8 5.23 -1.65 -5.24
C PHE A 8 5.53 -2.84 -4.31
N GLN A 9 5.90 -3.99 -4.85
CA GLN A 9 6.33 -5.14 -4.06
C GLN A 9 7.63 -4.84 -3.30
N GLN A 10 8.59 -4.16 -3.93
CA GLN A 10 9.80 -3.73 -3.25
C GLN A 10 9.50 -2.76 -2.10
N ARG A 11 8.69 -1.72 -2.35
CA ARG A 11 8.29 -0.75 -1.31
C ARG A 11 7.50 -1.42 -0.18
N HIS A 12 6.68 -2.42 -0.49
CA HIS A 12 6.01 -3.24 0.51
C HIS A 12 7.02 -3.98 1.39
N GLN A 13 8.01 -4.65 0.79
CA GLN A 13 9.04 -5.39 1.53
C GLN A 13 9.86 -4.47 2.45
N GLU A 14 10.29 -3.31 1.95
CA GLU A 14 11.04 -2.32 2.74
C GLU A 14 10.27 -1.87 3.99
N LYS A 15 8.99 -1.54 3.84
CA LYS A 15 8.13 -1.15 4.97
C LYS A 15 7.83 -2.31 5.90
N LEU A 16 7.67 -3.52 5.35
CA LEU A 16 7.45 -4.72 6.16
C LEU A 16 8.67 -4.99 7.06
N ASP A 17 9.88 -4.73 6.57
CA ASP A 17 11.10 -4.89 7.35
C ASP A 17 11.29 -3.79 8.40
N GLN A 18 10.84 -2.55 8.13
CA GLN A 18 10.76 -1.49 9.15
C GLN A 18 9.77 -1.88 10.27
N LEU A 19 8.59 -2.37 9.89
CA LEU A 19 7.55 -2.83 10.81
C LEU A 19 8.08 -3.96 11.72
N LYS A 20 8.77 -4.95 11.16
CA LYS A 20 9.37 -6.06 11.92
C LYS A 20 10.46 -5.61 12.90
N ARG A 21 11.17 -4.52 12.58
CA ARG A 21 12.18 -3.92 13.46
C ARG A 21 11.57 -3.06 14.57
N GLY A 22 10.25 -2.85 14.56
CA GLY A 22 9.56 -1.99 15.52
C GLY A 22 9.71 -0.49 15.22
N GLU A 23 10.22 -0.13 14.05
CA GLU A 23 10.36 1.25 13.56
C GLU A 23 8.99 1.77 13.05
N ALA A 24 7.99 1.80 13.93
CA ALA A 24 6.62 2.14 13.59
C ALA A 24 6.14 3.45 14.23
N ASP A 25 6.94 4.49 14.03
CA ASP A 25 6.69 5.86 14.47
C ASP A 25 5.75 6.61 13.50
N GLU A 26 5.59 7.91 13.73
CA GLU A 26 4.76 8.79 12.89
C GLU A 26 5.29 8.87 11.45
N ALA A 27 6.60 8.92 11.26
CA ALA A 27 7.21 8.94 9.92
C ALA A 27 6.92 7.65 9.13
N PHE A 28 6.91 6.50 9.82
CA PHE A 28 6.49 5.24 9.21
C PHE A 28 5.02 5.29 8.76
N LEU A 29 4.12 5.81 9.60
CA LEU A 29 2.70 5.95 9.28
C LEU A 29 2.47 6.89 8.08
N ASP A 30 3.12 8.06 8.05
CA ASP A 30 3.08 8.98 6.90
C ASP A 30 3.56 8.30 5.61
N GLY A 31 4.63 7.51 5.74
CA GLY A 31 5.12 6.71 4.64
C GLY A 31 4.12 5.65 4.16
N ILE A 32 3.34 5.04 5.05
CA ILE A 32 2.26 4.10 4.66
C ILE A 32 1.14 4.86 3.95
N HIS A 33 0.70 6.01 4.47
CA HIS A 33 -0.33 6.83 3.82
C HIS A 33 0.06 7.20 2.39
N THR A 34 1.33 7.58 2.19
CA THR A 34 1.87 7.85 0.85
C THR A 34 1.84 6.60 -0.04
N LEU A 35 2.26 5.44 0.48
CA LEU A 35 2.20 4.19 -0.28
C LEU A 35 0.77 3.82 -0.68
N ILE A 36 -0.20 3.96 0.21
CA ILE A 36 -1.61 3.71 -0.09
C ILE A 36 -2.09 4.67 -1.18
N ALA A 37 -1.78 5.96 -1.10
CA ALA A 37 -2.14 6.93 -2.12
C ALA A 37 -1.57 6.57 -3.51
N ASP A 38 -0.31 6.15 -3.57
CA ASP A 38 0.34 5.73 -4.82
C ASP A 38 -0.31 4.46 -5.40
N LEU A 39 -0.60 3.47 -4.56
CA LEU A 39 -1.28 2.24 -4.98
C LEU A 39 -2.68 2.53 -5.55
N ARG A 40 -3.40 3.51 -4.99
CA ARG A 40 -4.70 3.94 -5.53
C ARG A 40 -4.57 4.53 -6.92
N GLN A 41 -3.60 5.43 -7.10
CA GLN A 41 -3.34 6.11 -8.38
C GLN A 41 -2.86 5.14 -9.45
N ALA A 42 -2.07 4.12 -9.09
CA ALA A 42 -1.68 3.04 -9.99
C ALA A 42 -2.90 2.32 -10.60
N GLY A 43 -4.04 2.30 -9.89
CA GLY A 43 -5.31 1.80 -10.40
C GLY A 43 -5.77 2.47 -11.71
N ALA A 44 -5.38 3.71 -11.97
CA ALA A 44 -5.76 4.41 -13.21
C ALA A 44 -5.03 3.91 -14.46
N VAL A 45 -3.89 3.21 -14.30
CA VAL A 45 -3.06 2.75 -15.42
C VAL A 45 -2.98 1.23 -15.52
N VAL A 46 -3.33 0.51 -14.44
CA VAL A 46 -3.34 -0.95 -14.41
C VAL A 46 -4.70 -1.48 -14.85
N ALA A 47 -4.78 -1.97 -16.08
CA ALA A 47 -5.97 -2.60 -16.66
C ALA A 47 -6.11 -4.08 -16.28
N ASP A 48 -4.99 -4.80 -16.09
CA ASP A 48 -5.00 -6.24 -15.82
C ASP A 48 -5.71 -6.57 -14.49
N PRO A 49 -6.78 -7.39 -14.51
CA PRO A 49 -7.55 -7.69 -13.29
C PRO A 49 -6.74 -8.36 -12.18
N ALA A 50 -5.74 -9.19 -12.52
CA ALA A 50 -4.91 -9.87 -11.53
C ALA A 50 -3.96 -8.89 -10.84
N GLU A 51 -3.32 -8.01 -11.60
CA GLU A 51 -2.47 -6.94 -11.05
C GLU A 51 -3.31 -5.97 -10.18
N ARG A 52 -4.52 -5.59 -10.63
CA ARG A 52 -5.46 -4.81 -9.81
C ARG A 52 -5.84 -5.52 -8.50
N GLY A 53 -5.95 -6.85 -8.54
CA GLY A 53 -6.15 -7.67 -7.35
C GLY A 53 -5.00 -7.52 -6.35
N GLN A 54 -3.77 -7.54 -6.84
CA GLN A 54 -2.58 -7.36 -6.00
C GLN A 54 -2.50 -5.96 -5.39
N LEU A 55 -2.80 -4.90 -6.15
CA LEU A 55 -2.87 -3.53 -5.62
C LEU A 55 -3.85 -3.41 -4.46
N ARG A 56 -5.04 -4.01 -4.59
CA ARG A 56 -6.05 -4.02 -3.50
C ARG A 56 -5.55 -4.79 -2.28
N ALA A 57 -4.91 -5.94 -2.48
CA ALA A 57 -4.38 -6.74 -1.38
C ALA A 57 -3.31 -5.97 -0.58
N LEU A 58 -2.39 -5.28 -1.26
CA LEU A 58 -1.39 -4.44 -0.62
C LEU A 58 -2.02 -3.27 0.16
N MET A 59 -2.99 -2.57 -0.43
CA MET A 59 -3.69 -1.48 0.25
C MET A 59 -4.46 -1.96 1.48
N HIS A 60 -5.13 -3.11 1.41
CA HIS A 60 -5.85 -3.66 2.56
C HIS A 60 -4.90 -4.07 3.68
N PHE A 61 -3.78 -4.71 3.35
CA PHE A 61 -2.75 -5.06 4.33
C PHE A 61 -2.30 -3.81 5.10
N TRP A 62 -1.89 -2.77 4.38
CA TRP A 62 -1.41 -1.54 5.00
C TRP A 62 -2.52 -0.73 5.68
N GLY A 63 -3.75 -0.77 5.15
CA GLY A 63 -4.91 -0.12 5.75
C GLY A 63 -5.26 -0.69 7.13
N ASN A 64 -5.17 -2.01 7.31
CA ASN A 64 -5.34 -2.63 8.61
C ASN A 64 -4.25 -2.18 9.59
N ILE A 65 -2.99 -2.10 9.13
CA ILE A 65 -1.87 -1.65 9.96
C ILE A 65 -2.02 -0.19 10.42
N VAL A 66 -2.56 0.68 9.56
CA VAL A 66 -2.88 2.07 9.92
C VAL A 66 -4.03 2.09 10.92
N TYR A 67 -5.09 1.32 10.68
CA TYR A 67 -6.26 1.25 11.55
C TYR A 67 -5.89 0.74 12.96
N ASP A 68 -5.09 -0.31 13.06
CA ASP A 68 -4.66 -0.88 14.34
C ASP A 68 -3.88 0.14 15.19
N ARG A 69 -3.19 1.10 14.56
CA ARG A 69 -2.42 2.14 15.25
C ARG A 69 -3.18 3.43 15.53
N THR A 70 -4.11 3.80 14.65
CA THR A 70 -4.75 5.13 14.66
C THR A 70 -6.24 5.09 14.98
N GLY A 71 -6.87 3.91 14.87
CA GLY A 71 -8.32 3.74 14.91
C GLY A 71 -9.05 4.26 13.68
N VAL A 72 -8.34 4.73 12.65
CA VAL A 72 -8.92 5.31 11.43
C VAL A 72 -8.48 4.49 10.21
N TYR A 73 -9.46 3.95 9.47
CA TYR A 73 -9.16 3.17 8.27
C TYR A 73 -8.93 4.13 7.09
N PRO A 74 -7.79 4.03 6.37
CA PRO A 74 -7.52 4.92 5.25
C PRO A 74 -8.40 4.56 4.05
N ASP A 75 -8.60 5.54 3.15
CA ASP A 75 -9.27 5.28 1.88
C ASP A 75 -8.38 4.36 1.02
N THR A 76 -8.85 3.14 0.75
CA THR A 76 -8.19 2.12 -0.08
C THR A 76 -8.88 1.92 -1.42
N THR A 77 -9.71 2.89 -1.86
CA THR A 77 -10.45 2.80 -3.11
C THR A 77 -9.50 2.94 -4.30
N LEU A 78 -9.30 1.84 -5.02
CA LEU A 78 -8.51 1.79 -6.25
C LEU A 78 -9.17 2.64 -7.34
N GLN A 79 -8.40 3.49 -8.02
CA GLN A 79 -8.94 4.28 -9.13
C GLN A 79 -9.37 3.39 -10.31
N PRO A 80 -10.41 3.78 -11.05
CA PRO A 80 -10.78 3.11 -12.29
C PRO A 80 -9.71 3.37 -13.37
N PRO A 81 -9.45 2.38 -14.25
CA PRO A 81 -8.56 2.56 -15.39
C PRO A 81 -9.18 3.47 -16.47
#